data_AF-A0A847ZVJ1-F1
#
_entry.id   AF-A0A847ZVJ1-F1
#
_cell.length_a   1.000
_cell.length_b   1.000
_cell.length_c   1.000
_cell.angle_alpha   90.00
_cell.angle_beta   90.00
_cell.angle_gamma   90.00
#
_symmetry.space_group_name_H-M   'P 1'
#
loop_
_entity.id
_entity.type
_entity.pdbx_description
1 polymer ?
#
loop_
_entity_poly.entity_id
_entity_poly.type
_entity_poly.pdbx_seq_one_letter_code
_entity_poly.pdbx_strand_id
1 'polypeptide(L)'
;LLGGLFKQGPGKGVLSFSMGDLMREPHELLAFLLVALVVAHIAGVVFESRRSAEDLARAMVTGKKREGFIPARHTRAAKPVLAASVVLLGGAALAWAVVQLNSAAPFGVPTFTANATWKKESGDCHMAFPPTLLPAQSWAQIMSGLDDHFGEDASLPEAKVQDIAAFLAANAAETSDSFAANRFRQVNKEHPLEITATPFWVRRHDGIADAVFKAEPIKSKQNCAACHGDAEAGAFAPQNISIPQETTK
;
A
#
# COMPACT_ATOMS: atom_id res chain seq x y z
N LEU A 1 4.38 -8.73 -1.80
CA LEU A 1 5.39 -7.64 -1.86
C LEU A 1 4.83 -6.23 -2.11
N LEU A 2 3.50 -6.06 -2.20
CA LEU A 2 2.88 -4.71 -2.31
C LEU A 2 3.27 -3.77 -1.16
N GLY A 3 3.63 -4.30 0.01
CA GLY A 3 4.13 -3.49 1.13
C GLY A 3 5.29 -2.57 0.72
N GLY A 4 6.27 -3.05 -0.06
CA GLY A 4 7.39 -2.20 -0.50
C GLY A 4 6.97 -1.02 -1.38
N LEU A 5 6.00 -1.23 -2.28
CA LEU A 5 5.42 -0.18 -3.13
C LEU A 5 4.70 0.89 -2.31
N PHE A 6 3.93 0.48 -1.32
CA PHE A 6 3.25 1.38 -0.37
C PHE A 6 4.17 1.88 0.75
N LYS A 7 5.48 1.59 0.70
CA LYS A 7 6.48 1.97 1.71
C LYS A 7 6.14 1.45 3.12
N GLN A 8 5.65 0.22 3.18
CA GLN A 8 5.27 -0.53 4.36
C GLN A 8 6.12 -1.80 4.53
N GLY A 9 6.34 -2.20 5.76
CA GLY A 9 7.11 -3.39 6.12
C GLY A 9 8.64 -3.19 6.14
N PRO A 10 9.40 -4.26 6.39
CA PRO A 10 10.84 -4.17 6.72
C PRO A 10 11.70 -3.56 5.61
N GLY A 11 11.24 -3.61 4.36
CA GLY A 11 11.96 -3.06 3.21
C GLY A 11 11.72 -1.57 2.96
N LYS A 12 10.84 -0.90 3.72
CA LYS A 12 10.40 0.47 3.40
C LYS A 12 11.53 1.49 3.34
N GLY A 13 12.58 1.31 4.12
CA GLY A 13 13.72 2.24 4.20
C GLY A 13 14.77 2.07 3.10
N VAL A 14 14.64 1.06 2.25
CA VAL A 14 15.65 0.74 1.22
C VAL A 14 15.07 0.54 -0.18
N LEU A 15 13.80 0.16 -0.32
CA LEU A 15 13.19 -0.10 -1.61
C LEU A 15 12.58 1.18 -2.21
N SER A 16 12.98 1.53 -3.43
CA SER A 16 12.34 2.59 -4.22
C SER A 16 11.01 2.10 -4.83
N PHE A 17 10.15 3.05 -5.23
CA PHE A 17 8.95 2.71 -6.00
C PHE A 17 9.30 1.99 -7.31
N SER A 18 10.30 2.49 -8.04
CA SER A 18 10.72 1.92 -9.33
C SER A 18 11.15 0.46 -9.22
N MET A 19 11.90 0.12 -8.17
CA MET A 19 12.30 -1.27 -7.89
C MET A 19 11.08 -2.13 -7.58
N GLY A 20 10.14 -1.60 -6.79
CA GLY A 20 8.90 -2.30 -6.46
C GLY A 20 8.00 -2.55 -7.68
N ASP A 21 7.92 -1.58 -8.59
CA ASP A 21 7.10 -1.67 -9.81
C ASP A 21 7.73 -2.66 -10.80
N LEU A 22 9.06 -2.63 -10.97
CA LEU A 22 9.80 -3.59 -11.79
C LEU A 22 9.64 -5.04 -11.31
N MET A 23 9.68 -5.25 -9.99
CA MET A 23 9.58 -6.58 -9.39
C MET A 23 8.14 -7.12 -9.32
N ARG A 24 7.13 -6.33 -9.69
CA ARG A 24 5.73 -6.71 -9.58
C ARG A 24 5.37 -7.92 -10.43
N GLU A 25 5.69 -7.88 -11.73
CA GLU A 25 5.38 -8.96 -12.67
C GLU A 25 6.15 -10.27 -12.35
N PRO A 26 7.48 -10.25 -12.12
CA PRO A 26 8.20 -11.45 -11.69
C PRO A 26 7.64 -12.03 -10.40
N HIS A 27 7.25 -11.19 -9.43
CA HIS A 27 6.68 -11.65 -8.18
C HIS A 27 5.34 -12.34 -8.38
N GLU A 28 4.46 -11.79 -9.21
CA GLU A 28 3.16 -12.39 -9.53
C GLU A 28 3.34 -13.77 -10.19
N LEU A 29 4.23 -13.87 -11.17
CA LEU A 29 4.58 -15.14 -11.80
C LEU A 29 5.12 -16.16 -10.79
N LEU A 30 6.10 -15.76 -9.97
CA LEU A 30 6.68 -16.63 -8.94
C LEU A 30 5.64 -17.05 -7.90
N ALA A 31 4.70 -16.19 -7.55
CA ALA A 31 3.60 -16.53 -6.64
C ALA A 31 2.69 -17.61 -7.25
N PHE A 32 2.31 -17.48 -8.53
CA PHE A 32 1.52 -18.51 -9.21
C PHE A 32 2.30 -19.83 -9.35
N LEU A 33 3.59 -19.77 -9.67
CA LEU A 33 4.45 -20.95 -9.72
C LEU A 33 4.56 -21.64 -8.35
N LEU A 34 4.71 -20.87 -7.27
CA LEU A 34 4.73 -21.41 -5.92
C LEU A 34 3.41 -22.09 -5.57
N VAL A 35 2.27 -21.47 -5.90
CA VAL A 35 0.94 -22.07 -5.69
C VAL A 35 0.81 -23.38 -6.48
N ALA A 36 1.24 -23.39 -7.75
CA ALA A 36 1.24 -24.60 -8.56
C ALA A 36 2.12 -25.71 -7.95
N LEU A 37 3.30 -25.35 -7.43
CA LEU A 37 4.19 -26.29 -6.73
C LEU A 37 3.54 -26.83 -5.45
N VAL A 38 2.89 -25.99 -4.66
CA VAL A 38 2.15 -26.40 -3.46
C VAL A 38 1.04 -27.38 -3.82
N VAL A 39 0.25 -27.09 -4.87
CA VAL A 39 -0.80 -27.98 -5.35
C VAL A 39 -0.21 -29.32 -5.84
N ALA A 40 0.86 -29.29 -6.62
CA ALA A 40 1.55 -30.50 -7.08
C ALA A 40 2.11 -31.32 -5.90
N HIS A 41 2.66 -30.66 -4.89
CA HIS A 41 3.17 -31.31 -3.68
C HIS A 41 2.04 -31.98 -2.90
N ILE A 42 0.93 -31.28 -2.65
CA ILE A 42 -0.25 -31.84 -1.97
C ILE A 42 -0.82 -33.02 -2.76
N ALA A 43 -0.94 -32.90 -4.09
CA ALA A 43 -1.39 -33.98 -4.95
C ALA A 43 -0.47 -35.21 -4.87
N GLY A 44 0.85 -35.00 -4.85
CA GLY A 44 1.84 -36.06 -4.65
C GLY A 44 1.70 -36.76 -3.30
N VAL A 45 1.53 -35.99 -2.21
CA VAL A 45 1.30 -36.54 -0.87
C VAL A 45 0.01 -37.36 -0.81
N VAL A 46 -1.08 -36.88 -1.41
CA VAL A 46 -2.36 -37.60 -1.47
C VAL A 46 -2.25 -38.87 -2.32
N PHE A 47 -1.58 -38.79 -3.47
CA PHE A 47 -1.35 -39.93 -4.34
C PHE A 47 -0.54 -41.02 -3.63
N GLU A 48 0.58 -40.65 -3.00
CA GLU A 48 1.42 -41.61 -2.29
C GLU A 48 0.72 -42.14 -1.04
N SER A 49 -0.02 -41.30 -0.31
CA SER A 49 -0.83 -41.74 0.84
C SER A 49 -1.86 -42.80 0.45
N ARG A 50 -2.53 -42.64 -0.71
CA ARG A 50 -3.46 -43.64 -1.27
C ARG A 50 -2.73 -44.90 -1.76
N ARG A 51 -1.61 -44.76 -2.46
CA ARG A 51 -0.82 -45.88 -2.98
C ARG A 51 -0.21 -46.74 -1.87
N SER A 52 0.27 -46.11 -0.81
CA SER A 52 0.90 -46.75 0.35
C SER A 52 -0.11 -47.19 1.42
N ALA A 53 -1.38 -46.80 1.30
CA ALA A 53 -2.41 -47.00 2.33
C ALA A 53 -1.98 -46.47 3.72
N GLU A 54 -1.18 -45.41 3.75
CA GLU A 54 -0.64 -44.77 4.96
C GLU A 54 -0.91 -43.26 4.96
N ASP A 55 -1.27 -42.72 6.12
CA ASP A 55 -1.41 -41.28 6.33
C ASP A 55 -0.02 -40.64 6.55
N LEU A 56 0.63 -40.27 5.45
CA LEU A 56 1.97 -39.66 5.46
C LEU A 56 2.01 -38.34 6.23
N ALA A 57 0.95 -37.54 6.18
CA ALA A 57 0.88 -36.27 6.89
C ALA A 57 0.91 -36.51 8.41
N ARG A 58 0.12 -37.48 8.90
CA ARG A 58 0.16 -37.90 10.30
C ARG A 58 1.51 -38.48 10.70
N ALA A 59 2.16 -39.24 9.82
CA ALA A 59 3.48 -39.79 10.09
C ALA A 59 4.55 -38.69 10.23
N MET A 60 4.48 -37.60 9.46
CA MET A 60 5.38 -36.45 9.61
C MET A 60 5.19 -35.73 10.94
N VAL A 61 3.95 -35.56 11.41
CA VAL A 61 3.65 -34.86 12.68
C VAL A 61 4.01 -35.72 13.89
N THR A 62 3.66 -37.01 13.86
CA THR A 62 3.86 -37.92 14.99
C THR A 62 5.25 -38.54 15.03
N GLY A 63 5.99 -38.50 13.92
CA GLY A 63 7.25 -39.21 13.72
C GLY A 63 7.08 -40.74 13.65
N LYS A 64 5.85 -41.26 13.61
CA LYS A 64 5.57 -42.69 13.60
C LYS A 64 5.15 -43.11 12.19
N LYS A 65 5.98 -43.94 11.56
CA LYS A 65 5.65 -44.64 10.32
C LYS A 65 5.43 -46.12 10.63
N ARG A 66 4.57 -46.79 9.88
CA ARG A 66 4.49 -48.26 9.93
C ARG A 66 5.84 -48.84 9.50
N GLU A 67 6.25 -49.94 10.12
CA GLU A 67 7.53 -50.57 9.80
C GLU A 67 7.54 -50.98 8.31
N GLY A 68 8.44 -50.37 7.55
CA GLY A 68 8.67 -50.66 6.13
C GLY A 68 9.99 -51.40 5.91
N PHE A 69 10.24 -51.79 4.65
CA PHE A 69 11.37 -52.61 4.17
C PHE A 69 12.80 -52.10 4.48
N ILE A 70 12.97 -50.89 5.05
CA ILE A 70 14.27 -50.31 5.37
C ILE A 70 14.42 -50.20 6.90
N PRO A 71 15.33 -50.95 7.53
CA PRO A 71 15.60 -50.82 8.95
C PRO A 71 16.10 -49.42 9.28
N ALA A 72 15.62 -48.86 10.40
CA ALA A 72 15.99 -47.53 10.85
C ALA A 72 17.52 -47.43 11.06
N ARG A 73 18.22 -46.72 10.17
CA ARG A 73 19.70 -46.67 10.15
C ARG A 73 20.30 -45.69 11.16
N HIS A 74 19.50 -44.77 11.72
CA HIS A 74 19.96 -43.74 12.65
C HIS A 74 18.92 -43.43 13.73
N THR A 75 19.03 -44.05 14.90
CA THR A 75 18.24 -43.72 16.09
C THR A 75 19.02 -42.72 16.96
N ARG A 76 19.03 -41.43 16.58
CA ARG A 76 19.49 -40.39 17.51
C ARG A 76 18.38 -40.09 18.52
N ALA A 77 18.72 -39.99 19.80
CA ALA A 77 17.78 -39.56 20.82
C ALA A 77 17.27 -38.14 20.52
N ALA A 78 15.96 -37.93 20.59
CA ALA A 78 15.35 -36.62 20.39
C ALA A 78 15.81 -35.64 21.48
N LYS A 79 16.13 -34.41 21.10
CA LYS A 79 16.49 -33.31 22.02
C LYS A 79 15.46 -32.18 21.94
N PRO A 80 14.23 -32.38 22.44
CA PRO A 80 13.13 -31.44 22.24
C PRO A 80 13.38 -30.08 22.89
N VAL A 81 14.04 -30.05 24.06
CA VAL A 81 14.39 -28.81 24.75
C VAL A 81 15.34 -27.98 23.89
N LEU A 82 16.42 -28.57 23.37
CA LEU A 82 17.37 -27.86 22.51
C LEU A 82 16.69 -27.34 21.23
N ALA A 83 15.84 -28.15 20.59
CA ALA A 83 15.09 -27.73 19.42
C ALA A 83 14.16 -26.55 19.75
N ALA A 84 13.41 -26.62 20.85
CA ALA A 84 12.54 -25.54 21.30
C ALA A 84 13.35 -24.26 21.62
N SER A 85 14.50 -24.39 22.30
CA SER A 85 15.37 -23.24 22.60
C SER A 85 15.88 -22.58 21.33
N VAL A 86 16.31 -23.36 20.32
CA VAL A 86 16.77 -22.81 19.02
C VAL A 86 15.63 -22.09 18.30
N VAL A 87 14.44 -22.68 18.27
CA VAL A 87 13.26 -22.06 17.64
C VAL A 87 12.86 -20.77 18.36
N LEU A 88 12.84 -20.77 19.69
CA LEU A 88 12.48 -19.59 20.49
C LEU A 88 13.50 -18.47 20.34
N LEU A 89 14.80 -18.77 20.47
CA LEU A 89 15.86 -17.77 20.34
C LEU A 89 15.95 -17.24 18.90
N GLY A 90 15.87 -18.13 17.90
CA GLY A 90 15.83 -17.74 16.50
C GLY A 90 14.60 -16.89 16.16
N GLY A 91 13.43 -17.28 16.67
CA GLY A 91 12.19 -16.51 16.51
C GLY A 91 12.25 -15.14 17.17
N ALA A 92 12.79 -15.04 18.39
CA ALA A 92 12.97 -13.77 19.09
C ALA A 92 13.96 -12.85 18.37
N ALA A 93 15.09 -13.39 17.90
CA ALA A 93 16.07 -12.64 17.12
C ALA A 93 15.47 -12.13 15.80
N LEU A 94 14.70 -12.97 15.10
CA LEU A 94 14.02 -12.58 13.87
C LEU A 94 12.95 -11.50 14.12
N ALA A 95 12.14 -11.66 15.17
CA ALA A 95 11.13 -10.68 15.54
C ALA A 95 11.78 -9.33 15.88
N TRP A 96 12.87 -9.34 16.65
CA TRP A 96 13.64 -8.14 16.96
C TRP A 96 14.18 -7.48 15.68
N ALA A 97 14.79 -8.25 14.77
CA ALA A 97 15.29 -7.72 13.50
C ALA A 97 14.16 -7.10 12.65
N VAL A 98 12.99 -7.74 12.58
CA VAL A 98 11.82 -7.21 11.86
C VAL A 98 11.33 -5.89 12.47
N VAL A 99 11.26 -5.80 13.80
CA VAL A 99 10.88 -4.55 14.49
C VAL A 99 11.87 -3.42 14.17
N GLN A 100 13.16 -3.71 14.21
CA GLN A 100 14.20 -2.72 13.91
C GLN A 100 14.18 -2.27 12.45
N LEU A 101 13.92 -3.17 11.51
CA LEU A 101 13.77 -2.78 10.10
C LEU A 101 12.48 -1.97 9.87
N ASN A 102 11.42 -2.26 10.63
CA ASN A 102 10.16 -1.53 10.55
C ASN A 102 10.18 -0.14 11.20
N SER A 103 11.17 0.20 12.02
CA SER A 103 11.30 1.54 12.60
C SER A 103 11.93 2.55 11.65
N ALA A 104 12.57 2.10 10.57
CA ALA A 104 13.20 2.98 9.57
C ALA A 104 12.18 3.91 8.89
N ALA A 105 12.60 5.13 8.56
CA ALA A 105 11.82 6.03 7.74
C ALA A 105 11.63 5.44 6.33
N PRO A 106 10.48 5.66 5.68
CA PRO A 106 10.28 5.24 4.29
C PRO A 106 11.27 5.96 3.35
N PHE A 107 11.92 5.20 2.48
CA PHE A 107 12.88 5.73 1.52
C PHE A 107 12.20 6.69 0.54
N GLY A 108 12.77 7.88 0.38
CA GLY A 108 12.33 8.86 -0.62
C GLY A 108 10.94 9.45 -0.38
N VAL A 109 10.31 9.25 0.78
CA VAL A 109 9.03 9.86 1.12
C VAL A 109 9.27 10.94 2.18
N PRO A 110 9.53 12.20 1.77
CA PRO A 110 9.74 13.27 2.73
C PRO A 110 8.45 13.53 3.51
N THR A 111 8.59 13.74 4.81
CA THR A 111 7.53 14.32 5.64
C THR A 111 7.62 15.83 5.51
N PHE A 112 6.55 16.48 5.09
CA PHE A 112 6.49 17.94 5.07
C PHE A 112 5.85 18.46 6.35
N THR A 113 6.39 19.54 6.89
CA THR A 113 5.71 20.30 7.94
C THR A 113 4.56 21.04 7.28
N ALA A 114 3.33 20.83 7.77
CA ALA A 114 2.15 21.49 7.20
C ALA A 114 2.32 23.01 7.23
N ASN A 115 2.19 23.67 6.07
CA ASN A 115 2.06 25.12 6.00
C ASN A 115 0.67 25.52 6.52
N ALA A 116 0.64 26.41 7.52
CA ALA A 116 -0.61 26.80 8.19
C ALA A 116 -1.56 27.56 7.26
N THR A 117 -1.02 28.42 6.38
CA THR A 117 -1.78 29.16 5.37
C THR A 117 -2.46 28.19 4.40
N TRP A 118 -1.71 27.26 3.81
CA TRP A 118 -2.23 26.23 2.92
C TRP A 118 -3.31 25.38 3.60
N LYS A 119 -3.03 24.86 4.81
CA LYS A 119 -3.98 24.00 5.51
C LYS A 119 -5.30 24.71 5.80
N LYS A 120 -5.25 26.01 6.10
CA LYS A 120 -6.42 26.83 6.38
C LYS A 120 -7.17 27.15 5.08
N GLU A 121 -6.55 27.91 4.18
CA GLU A 121 -7.25 28.48 3.04
C GLU A 121 -7.64 27.41 2.00
N SER A 122 -6.82 26.36 1.80
CA SER A 122 -7.17 25.23 0.93
C SER A 122 -8.11 24.21 1.58
N GLY A 123 -8.43 24.38 2.86
CA GLY A 123 -9.30 23.52 3.65
C GLY A 123 -10.74 24.04 3.83
N ASP A 124 -11.02 25.26 3.38
CA ASP A 124 -12.29 25.94 3.67
C ASP A 124 -13.49 25.39 2.88
N CYS A 125 -13.25 24.84 1.68
CA CYS A 125 -14.32 24.30 0.80
C CYS A 125 -14.24 22.78 0.58
N HIS A 126 -13.03 22.24 0.55
CA HIS A 126 -12.76 20.82 0.42
C HIS A 126 -11.58 20.46 1.32
N MET A 127 -11.24 19.18 1.45
CA MET A 127 -10.03 18.79 2.19
C MET A 127 -8.80 19.48 1.59
N ALA A 128 -7.84 19.88 2.42
CA ALA A 128 -6.56 20.38 1.93
C ALA A 128 -5.81 19.23 1.23
N PHE A 129 -5.89 19.18 -0.11
CA PHE A 129 -5.34 18.07 -0.89
C PHE A 129 -3.82 17.98 -0.70
N PRO A 130 -3.28 16.81 -0.32
CA PRO A 130 -1.84 16.62 -0.17
C PRO A 130 -1.07 17.12 -1.40
N PRO A 131 0.02 17.89 -1.23
CA PRO A 131 0.79 18.43 -2.34
C PRO A 131 1.31 17.35 -3.30
N THR A 132 1.48 16.12 -2.81
CA THR A 132 1.95 14.96 -3.59
C THR A 132 0.93 14.42 -4.61
N LEU A 133 -0.29 14.97 -4.67
CA LEU A 133 -1.36 14.49 -5.58
C LEU A 133 -1.38 15.15 -6.96
N LEU A 134 -0.54 16.16 -7.20
CA LEU A 134 -0.36 16.75 -8.53
C LEU A 134 1.10 17.17 -8.73
N PRO A 135 1.56 17.24 -9.99
CA PRO A 135 2.87 17.79 -10.31
C PRO A 135 2.94 19.29 -10.01
N ALA A 136 4.14 19.81 -9.78
CA ALA A 136 4.35 21.23 -9.45
C ALA A 136 3.75 22.18 -10.51
N GLN A 137 3.78 21.76 -11.78
CA GLN A 137 3.19 22.51 -12.88
C GLN A 137 1.67 22.68 -12.76
N SER A 138 0.95 21.62 -12.38
CA SER A 138 -0.50 21.67 -12.19
C SER A 138 -0.86 22.55 -11.00
N TRP A 139 -0.11 22.46 -9.90
CA TRP A 139 -0.31 23.35 -8.75
C TRP A 139 -0.08 24.83 -9.11
N ALA A 140 0.97 25.12 -9.87
CA ALA A 140 1.23 26.49 -10.33
C ALA A 140 0.07 27.06 -11.16
N GLN A 141 -0.52 26.25 -12.05
CA GLN A 141 -1.69 26.67 -12.83
C GLN A 141 -2.92 26.91 -11.94
N ILE A 142 -3.20 26.02 -11.00
CA ILE A 142 -4.30 26.18 -10.04
C ILE A 142 -4.15 27.50 -9.26
N MET A 143 -2.96 27.76 -8.72
CA MET A 143 -2.70 28.97 -7.92
C MET A 143 -2.75 30.26 -8.74
N SER A 144 -2.59 30.18 -10.06
CA SER A 144 -2.68 31.35 -10.97
C SER A 144 -4.10 31.69 -11.45
N GLY A 145 -5.06 30.80 -11.23
CA GLY A 145 -6.45 30.94 -11.68
C GLY A 145 -7.46 30.73 -10.56
N LEU A 146 -7.18 31.29 -9.37
CA LEU A 146 -8.06 31.14 -8.20
C LEU A 146 -9.38 31.90 -8.34
N ASP A 147 -9.47 32.88 -9.22
CA ASP A 147 -10.69 33.63 -9.55
C ASP A 147 -11.72 32.81 -10.33
N ASP A 148 -11.29 31.72 -10.97
CA ASP A 148 -12.14 30.68 -11.58
C ASP A 148 -11.69 29.28 -11.12
N HIS A 149 -11.85 29.03 -9.83
CA HIS A 149 -11.46 27.79 -9.18
C HIS A 149 -12.58 26.74 -9.28
N PHE A 150 -12.72 26.15 -10.47
CA PHE A 150 -13.76 25.14 -10.78
C PHE A 150 -15.20 25.67 -10.63
N GLY A 151 -15.43 26.91 -11.07
CA GLY A 151 -16.73 27.56 -11.01
C GLY A 151 -17.01 28.33 -9.72
N GLU A 152 -16.03 28.43 -8.82
CA GLU A 152 -16.09 29.22 -7.59
C GLU A 152 -14.92 30.23 -7.56
N ASP A 153 -15.09 31.36 -6.87
CA ASP A 153 -14.02 32.33 -6.63
C ASP A 153 -13.29 32.00 -5.33
N ALA A 154 -12.06 31.49 -5.45
CA ALA A 154 -11.15 31.17 -4.37
C ALA A 154 -10.00 32.18 -4.26
N SER A 155 -10.18 33.40 -4.76
CA SER A 155 -9.14 34.45 -4.76
C SER A 155 -8.64 34.75 -3.36
N LEU A 156 -7.31 34.86 -3.23
CA LEU A 156 -6.63 35.16 -1.98
C LEU A 156 -5.71 36.38 -2.16
N PRO A 157 -5.34 37.08 -1.07
CA PRO A 157 -4.29 38.09 -1.12
C PRO A 157 -2.99 37.50 -1.69
N GLU A 158 -2.31 38.27 -2.53
CA GLU A 158 -1.09 37.85 -3.26
C GLU A 158 -0.04 37.20 -2.35
N ALA A 159 0.17 37.75 -1.14
CA ALA A 159 1.12 37.19 -0.19
C ALA A 159 0.78 35.74 0.23
N LYS A 160 -0.51 35.41 0.37
CA LYS A 160 -0.95 34.02 0.65
C LYS A 160 -0.81 33.14 -0.57
N VAL A 161 -1.14 33.65 -1.76
CA VAL A 161 -0.97 32.91 -3.02
C VAL A 161 0.49 32.47 -3.19
N GLN A 162 1.44 33.38 -2.98
CA GLN A 162 2.87 33.09 -3.06
C GLN A 162 3.33 32.06 -2.02
N ASP A 163 2.90 32.21 -0.76
CA ASP A 163 3.23 31.26 0.31
C ASP A 163 2.72 29.84 0.02
N ILE A 164 1.45 29.73 -0.40
CA ILE A 164 0.84 28.44 -0.74
C ILE A 164 1.48 27.84 -1.99
N ALA A 165 1.68 28.62 -3.06
CA ALA A 165 2.29 28.14 -4.29
C ALA A 165 3.72 27.62 -4.06
N ALA A 166 4.52 28.33 -3.25
CA ALA A 166 5.86 27.88 -2.88
C ALA A 166 5.82 26.57 -2.08
N PHE A 167 4.90 26.46 -1.12
CA PHE A 167 4.72 25.23 -0.36
C PHE A 167 4.30 24.04 -1.24
N LEU A 168 3.32 24.24 -2.12
CA LEU A 168 2.86 23.19 -3.04
C LEU A 168 3.97 22.74 -3.98
N ALA A 169 4.71 23.68 -4.59
CA ALA A 169 5.82 23.37 -5.49
C ALA A 169 6.95 22.59 -4.79
N ALA A 170 7.30 22.97 -3.56
CA ALA A 170 8.34 22.31 -2.78
C ALA A 170 7.98 20.87 -2.36
N ASN A 171 6.68 20.53 -2.35
CA ASN A 171 6.16 19.26 -1.85
C ASN A 171 5.35 18.48 -2.91
N ALA A 172 5.46 18.88 -4.18
CA ALA A 172 4.70 18.32 -5.29
C ALA A 172 4.97 16.83 -5.52
N ALA A 173 4.19 16.18 -6.39
CA ALA A 173 4.28 14.74 -6.65
C ALA A 173 5.70 14.27 -7.04
N GLU A 174 6.53 15.11 -7.67
CA GLU A 174 7.90 14.79 -8.07
C GLU A 174 8.87 14.66 -6.89
N THR A 175 8.54 15.20 -5.71
CA THR A 175 9.45 15.22 -4.55
C THR A 175 9.29 14.00 -3.65
N SER A 176 8.32 13.14 -3.94
CA SER A 176 7.98 11.97 -3.12
C SER A 176 7.99 10.68 -3.91
N ASP A 177 8.66 9.66 -3.35
CA ASP A 177 8.70 8.29 -3.87
C ASP A 177 7.54 7.43 -3.34
N SER A 178 6.48 8.06 -2.82
CA SER A 178 5.30 7.33 -2.38
C SER A 178 4.56 6.70 -3.56
N PHE A 179 3.78 5.65 -3.31
CA PHE A 179 2.98 5.02 -4.35
C PHE A 179 2.00 6.01 -4.98
N ALA A 180 1.30 6.80 -4.15
CA ALA A 180 0.36 7.81 -4.62
C ALA A 180 1.06 8.86 -5.49
N ALA A 181 2.14 9.47 -5.02
CA ALA A 181 2.86 10.51 -5.75
C ALA A 181 3.34 10.03 -7.13
N ASN A 182 3.95 8.84 -7.19
CA ASN A 182 4.42 8.24 -8.44
C ASN A 182 3.29 7.98 -9.46
N ARG A 183 2.06 7.71 -8.97
CA ARG A 183 0.90 7.45 -9.82
C ARG A 183 0.17 8.73 -10.22
N PHE A 184 0.05 9.69 -9.30
CA PHE A 184 -0.67 10.95 -9.50
C PHE A 184 0.13 12.02 -10.25
N ARG A 185 1.47 11.93 -10.30
CA ARG A 185 2.27 12.79 -11.20
C ARG A 185 1.92 12.62 -12.69
N GLN A 186 1.29 11.49 -13.05
CA GLN A 186 0.80 11.25 -14.41
C GLN A 186 -0.62 11.80 -14.51
N VAL A 187 -0.74 13.04 -14.96
CA VAL A 187 -2.02 13.73 -15.11
C VAL A 187 -2.72 13.36 -16.43
N ASN A 188 -4.02 13.62 -16.48
CA ASN A 188 -4.77 13.62 -17.73
C ASN A 188 -4.37 14.88 -18.54
N LYS A 189 -4.22 14.76 -19.86
CA LYS A 189 -3.73 15.88 -20.70
C LYS A 189 -4.80 16.94 -20.91
N GLU A 190 -6.06 16.51 -21.00
CA GLU A 190 -7.23 17.36 -21.19
C GLU A 190 -7.68 18.02 -19.88
N HIS A 191 -7.44 17.35 -18.75
CA HIS A 191 -7.81 17.78 -17.40
C HIS A 191 -6.62 17.71 -16.41
N PRO A 192 -5.53 18.47 -16.65
CA PRO A 192 -4.29 18.33 -15.88
C PRO A 192 -4.37 18.86 -14.44
N LEU A 193 -5.42 19.63 -14.12
CA LEU A 193 -5.62 20.24 -12.81
C LEU A 193 -6.53 19.40 -11.89
N GLU A 194 -7.18 18.37 -12.45
CA GLU A 194 -8.16 17.56 -11.73
C GLU A 194 -7.54 16.24 -11.23
N ILE A 195 -7.38 16.11 -9.91
CA ILE A 195 -6.87 14.87 -9.29
C ILE A 195 -7.73 13.66 -9.69
N THR A 196 -9.05 13.82 -9.70
CA THR A 196 -10.02 12.78 -10.05
C THR A 196 -10.04 12.44 -11.54
N ALA A 197 -9.47 13.27 -12.40
CA ALA A 197 -9.35 12.98 -13.83
C ALA A 197 -8.08 12.18 -14.15
N THR A 198 -7.11 12.09 -13.23
CA THR A 198 -5.87 11.35 -13.49
C THR A 198 -6.14 9.90 -13.92
N PRO A 199 -5.40 9.35 -14.90
CA PRO A 199 -5.63 7.99 -15.39
C PRO A 199 -5.55 6.94 -14.28
N PHE A 200 -4.71 7.17 -13.25
CA PHE A 200 -4.64 6.29 -12.11
C PHE A 200 -5.90 6.33 -11.25
N TRP A 201 -6.43 7.52 -10.93
CA TRP A 201 -7.65 7.65 -10.16
C TRP A 201 -8.82 6.94 -10.85
N VAL A 202 -9.02 7.24 -12.15
CA VAL A 202 -10.10 6.66 -12.95
C VAL A 202 -10.04 5.14 -12.95
N ARG A 203 -8.88 4.54 -13.28
CA ARG A 203 -8.72 3.08 -13.27
C ARG A 203 -8.90 2.44 -11.91
N ARG A 204 -8.60 3.14 -10.81
CA ARG A 204 -8.69 2.55 -9.46
C ARG A 204 -10.10 2.60 -8.88
N HIS A 205 -10.92 3.54 -9.37
CA HIS A 205 -12.27 3.82 -8.90
C HIS A 205 -13.37 3.45 -9.92
N ASP A 206 -13.02 2.90 -11.08
CA ASP A 206 -13.96 2.52 -12.15
C ASP A 206 -15.03 1.50 -11.72
N GLY A 207 -14.68 0.60 -10.79
CA GLY A 207 -15.59 -0.40 -10.22
C GLY A 207 -16.55 0.15 -9.16
N ILE A 208 -16.50 1.44 -8.82
CA ILE A 208 -17.38 2.06 -7.83
C ILE A 208 -18.54 2.76 -8.54
N ALA A 209 -19.76 2.35 -8.23
CA ALA A 209 -20.95 2.95 -8.83
C ALA A 209 -21.07 4.45 -8.48
N ASP A 210 -21.49 5.28 -9.43
CA ASP A 210 -21.67 6.72 -9.22
C ASP A 210 -22.63 7.05 -8.08
N ALA A 211 -23.60 6.17 -7.78
CA ALA A 211 -24.50 6.32 -6.64
C ALA A 211 -23.76 6.35 -5.29
N VAL A 212 -22.65 5.60 -5.15
CA VAL A 212 -21.82 5.62 -3.94
C VAL A 212 -21.17 6.98 -3.74
N PHE A 213 -20.65 7.58 -4.82
CA PHE A 213 -20.06 8.93 -4.72
C PHE A 213 -21.08 10.02 -4.40
N LYS A 214 -22.34 9.81 -4.78
CA LYS A 214 -23.46 10.72 -4.50
C LYS A 214 -24.13 10.48 -3.15
N ALA A 215 -23.80 9.39 -2.48
CA ALA A 215 -24.36 9.03 -1.18
C ALA A 215 -24.01 10.08 -0.12
N GLU A 216 -24.91 10.31 0.83
CA GLU A 216 -24.79 11.40 1.81
C GLU A 216 -23.47 11.37 2.64
N PRO A 217 -22.90 10.21 3.01
CA PRO A 217 -21.61 10.16 3.70
C PRO A 217 -20.40 10.62 2.86
N ILE A 218 -20.50 10.55 1.52
CA ILE A 218 -19.37 10.82 0.60
C ILE A 218 -19.56 12.14 -0.13
N LYS A 219 -20.77 12.38 -0.66
CA LYS A 219 -21.24 13.57 -1.40
C LYS A 219 -20.55 13.87 -2.72
N SER A 220 -19.25 13.59 -2.83
CA SER A 220 -18.52 13.81 -4.06
C SER A 220 -17.24 12.96 -4.18
N LYS A 221 -16.77 12.79 -5.43
CA LYS A 221 -15.49 12.16 -5.79
C LYS A 221 -14.28 12.90 -5.21
N GLN A 222 -14.41 14.20 -4.93
CA GLN A 222 -13.35 15.02 -4.32
C GLN A 222 -13.19 14.78 -2.81
N ASN A 223 -14.17 14.17 -2.14
CA ASN A 223 -14.13 13.91 -0.71
C ASN A 223 -13.35 12.63 -0.39
N CYS A 224 -12.05 12.64 -0.67
CA CYS A 224 -11.20 11.45 -0.52
C CYS A 224 -11.20 10.94 0.93
N ALA A 225 -11.24 11.85 1.90
CA ALA A 225 -11.22 11.54 3.33
C ALA A 225 -12.48 10.78 3.81
N ALA A 226 -13.59 10.82 3.07
CA ALA A 226 -14.78 10.03 3.41
C ALA A 226 -14.52 8.51 3.31
N CYS A 227 -13.65 8.09 2.39
CA CYS A 227 -13.33 6.68 2.18
C CYS A 227 -11.90 6.30 2.60
N HIS A 228 -10.95 7.23 2.56
CA HIS A 228 -9.54 7.00 2.86
C HIS A 228 -9.14 7.67 4.17
N GLY A 229 -8.93 6.86 5.23
CA GLY A 229 -8.59 7.39 6.57
C GLY A 229 -7.22 8.06 6.66
N ASP A 230 -6.37 7.90 5.64
CA ASP A 230 -5.03 8.49 5.52
C ASP A 230 -4.93 9.47 4.33
N ALA A 231 -6.07 9.98 3.85
CA ALA A 231 -6.13 10.91 2.72
C ALA A 231 -5.32 12.17 2.99
N GLU A 232 -5.47 12.81 4.15
CA GLU A 232 -4.73 14.03 4.51
C GLU A 232 -3.22 13.81 4.64
N ALA A 233 -2.81 12.60 4.99
CA ALA A 233 -1.39 12.22 5.07
C ALA A 233 -0.80 11.89 3.67
N GLY A 234 -1.63 11.80 2.63
CA GLY A 234 -1.20 11.52 1.27
C GLY A 234 -0.77 10.07 1.00
N ALA A 235 -1.08 9.13 1.91
CA ALA A 235 -0.61 7.75 1.82
C ALA A 235 -1.55 6.84 0.98
N PHE A 236 -2.87 7.03 1.10
CA PHE A 236 -3.91 6.29 0.36
C PHE A 236 -3.73 4.77 0.39
N ALA A 237 -3.38 4.23 1.55
CA ALA A 237 -3.03 2.84 1.68
C ALA A 237 -4.29 1.94 1.66
N PRO A 238 -4.28 0.79 0.95
CA PRO A 238 -5.46 -0.06 0.80
C PRO A 238 -6.09 -0.51 2.11
N GLN A 239 -5.27 -0.74 3.14
CA GLN A 239 -5.74 -1.17 4.46
C GLN A 239 -6.48 -0.07 5.23
N ASN A 240 -6.37 1.18 4.80
CA ASN A 240 -7.03 2.33 5.45
C ASN A 240 -8.25 2.83 4.67
N ILE A 241 -8.74 2.01 3.73
CA ILE A 241 -9.95 2.28 2.96
C ILE A 241 -11.15 1.70 3.70
N SER A 242 -12.15 2.52 3.95
CA SER A 242 -13.46 2.13 4.46
C SER A 242 -14.52 2.94 3.75
N ILE A 243 -15.34 2.30 2.92
CA ILE A 243 -16.46 2.97 2.23
C ILE A 243 -17.64 3.03 3.21
N PRO A 244 -18.07 4.24 3.64
CA PRO A 244 -19.22 4.36 4.52
C PRO A 244 -20.50 3.86 3.82
N GLN A 245 -21.33 3.12 4.55
CA GLN A 245 -22.67 2.76 4.09
C GLN A 245 -23.63 3.90 4.41
N GLU A 246 -24.65 4.10 3.57
CA GLU A 246 -25.78 4.93 3.97
C GLU A 246 -26.47 4.26 5.15
N THR A 247 -26.51 4.93 6.30
CA THR A 247 -27.39 4.51 7.37
C THR A 247 -28.80 4.92 6.98
N THR A 248 -29.62 3.94 6.59
CA THR A 248 -31.07 4.14 6.49
C THR A 248 -31.56 4.72 7.82
N LYS A 249 -31.97 5.99 7.81
CA LYS A 249 -32.75 6.58 8.89
C LYS A 249 -34.19 6.12 8.80
#